data_AF-A0A4R8CT99-F1
#
_entry.id   AF-A0A4R8CT99-F1
#
_cell.length_a   1.000
_cell.length_b   1.000
_cell.length_c   1.000
_cell.angle_alpha   90.00
_cell.angle_beta   90.00
_cell.angle_gamma   90.00
#
_symmetry.space_group_name_H-M   'P 1'
#
loop_
_entity.id
_entity.type
_entity.pdbx_description
1 polymer ?
#
loop_
_entity_poly.entity_id
_entity_poly.type
_entity_poly.pdbx_seq_one_letter_code
_entity_poly.pdbx_strand_id
1 'polypeptide(L)'
;MTTVPDSPPYGWTFLVARGRQQGYQPLLVPDFLAESNEYGVLDQATGGESGVAITPVQGLVAGDVVLVSRSERLGAGDIGWLSGPATDQFGRPLELLYGFVLRGGSIGEVDDADLAAARAEAVATYRRFLAAESAFEREISRPFVLRSIPELVLSTTPAHLVDPGTEAPEPVAVAARPSPIVSRNLVLVVVVAIAVSAAVWALLLRGRGGPVTEVDLVELESTAVDCTRPVTVQARITTDDAATVTYHWESKLTTNSKPVTVEFASAATKVVETTVDPAATSGAFSFKETLVVEHPNSTESSHEYKLSCR
;
A
#
# COMPACT_ATOMS: atom_id res chain seq x y z
N MET A 1 2.92 -24.71 -21.75
CA MET A 1 1.76 -24.55 -20.84
C MET A 1 2.00 -23.28 -20.08
N THR A 2 1.36 -22.19 -20.49
CA THR A 2 1.48 -20.88 -19.86
C THR A 2 0.56 -20.88 -18.65
N THR A 3 1.13 -20.89 -17.45
CA THR A 3 0.38 -20.70 -16.21
C THR A 3 -0.13 -19.27 -16.20
N VAL A 4 -1.42 -19.09 -16.45
CA VAL A 4 -2.11 -17.82 -16.23
C VAL A 4 -2.01 -17.53 -14.72
N PRO A 5 -1.51 -16.35 -14.30
CA PRO A 5 -1.55 -15.99 -12.88
C PRO A 5 -3.02 -15.98 -12.42
N ASP A 6 -3.33 -16.78 -11.40
CA ASP A 6 -4.68 -17.07 -10.89
C ASP A 6 -5.36 -15.84 -10.21
N SER A 7 -4.72 -14.67 -10.21
CA SER A 7 -5.24 -13.44 -9.60
C SER A 7 -4.93 -12.22 -10.48
N PRO A 8 -5.87 -11.26 -10.61
CA PRO A 8 -5.64 -10.07 -11.41
C PRO A 8 -4.51 -9.22 -10.81
N PRO A 9 -3.68 -8.56 -11.64
CA PRO A 9 -2.66 -7.65 -11.13
C PRO A 9 -3.33 -6.46 -10.42
N TYR A 10 -2.83 -6.11 -9.24
CA TYR A 10 -3.27 -4.95 -8.47
C TYR A 10 -2.26 -3.81 -8.59
N GLY A 11 -2.78 -2.59 -8.64
CA GLY A 11 -2.02 -1.36 -8.62
C GLY A 11 -2.47 -0.45 -7.49
N TRP A 12 -1.56 0.40 -7.02
CA TRP A 12 -1.84 1.42 -6.01
C TRP A 12 -1.50 2.79 -6.55
N THR A 13 -2.44 3.72 -6.52
CA THR A 13 -2.18 5.08 -6.99
C THR A 13 -1.18 5.79 -6.07
N PHE A 14 -0.35 6.65 -6.64
CA PHE A 14 0.48 7.55 -5.86
C PHE A 14 0.46 8.96 -6.43
N LEU A 15 0.84 9.93 -5.59
CA LEU A 15 1.02 11.32 -5.97
C LEU A 15 2.21 11.92 -5.23
N VAL A 16 3.16 12.44 -6.00
CA VAL A 16 4.18 13.40 -5.54
C VAL A 16 3.85 14.74 -6.17
N ALA A 17 3.68 15.75 -5.33
CA ALA A 17 3.42 17.10 -5.81
C ALA A 17 3.92 18.12 -4.82
N ARG A 18 3.95 19.36 -5.29
CA ARG A 18 4.34 20.51 -4.49
C ARG A 18 3.15 21.41 -4.19
N GLY A 19 3.23 22.13 -3.08
CA GLY A 19 2.23 23.12 -2.68
C GLY A 19 2.53 24.52 -3.20
N ARG A 20 1.70 25.48 -2.76
CA ARG A 20 1.95 26.90 -3.05
C ARG A 20 3.13 27.44 -2.24
N GLN A 21 3.31 26.90 -1.05
CA GLN A 21 4.35 27.27 -0.09
C GLN A 21 5.28 26.09 0.22
N GLN A 22 4.82 24.86 0.00
CA GLN A 22 5.58 23.63 0.26
C GLN A 22 6.31 23.09 -0.98
N GLY A 23 7.44 22.43 -0.76
CA GLY A 23 8.21 21.73 -1.79
C GLY A 23 7.52 20.46 -2.28
N TYR A 24 8.18 19.70 -3.16
CA TYR A 24 7.69 18.37 -3.56
C TYR A 24 7.69 17.44 -2.37
N GLN A 25 6.61 16.68 -2.24
CA GLN A 25 6.47 15.63 -1.25
C GLN A 25 5.42 14.60 -1.71
N PRO A 26 5.51 13.35 -1.23
CA PRO A 26 4.46 12.36 -1.43
C PRO A 26 3.20 12.77 -0.65
N LEU A 27 2.07 12.90 -1.36
CA LEU A 27 0.76 13.28 -0.82
C LEU A 27 -0.22 12.10 -0.78
N LEU A 28 -0.13 11.20 -1.76
CA LEU A 28 -0.89 9.95 -1.83
C LEU A 28 0.09 8.81 -2.00
N VAL A 29 0.01 7.80 -1.13
CA VAL A 29 1.03 6.75 -1.03
C VAL A 29 0.37 5.38 -0.90
N PRO A 30 0.89 4.35 -1.59
CA PRO A 30 0.47 2.96 -1.37
C PRO A 30 0.59 2.55 0.11
N ASP A 31 -0.43 1.89 0.64
CA ASP A 31 -0.48 1.38 2.02
C ASP A 31 0.82 0.70 2.45
N PHE A 32 1.34 -0.20 1.63
CA PHE A 32 2.51 -0.97 1.96
C PHE A 32 3.82 -0.16 2.02
N LEU A 33 3.95 0.91 1.23
CA LEU A 33 5.10 1.82 1.32
C LEU A 33 4.98 2.75 2.53
N ALA A 34 3.74 3.04 2.95
CA ALA A 34 3.49 3.77 4.18
C ALA A 34 3.83 2.92 5.42
N GLU A 35 3.42 1.66 5.43
CA GLU A 35 3.69 0.70 6.50
C GLU A 35 5.20 0.45 6.69
N SER A 36 5.96 0.33 5.59
CA SER A 36 7.42 0.16 5.66
C SER A 36 8.21 1.47 5.83
N ASN A 37 7.53 2.63 5.80
CA ASN A 37 8.13 3.96 5.81
C ASN A 37 9.13 4.20 4.64
N GLU A 38 8.88 3.58 3.48
CA GLU A 38 9.74 3.65 2.29
C GLU A 38 9.19 4.54 1.17
N TYR A 39 8.08 5.25 1.41
CA TYR A 39 7.45 6.16 0.46
C TYR A 39 8.33 7.30 -0.08
N GLY A 40 9.48 7.57 0.56
CA GLY A 40 10.47 8.52 0.04
C GLY A 40 11.01 8.13 -1.33
N VAL A 41 10.92 6.83 -1.69
CA VAL A 41 11.32 6.34 -3.01
C VAL A 41 10.47 6.89 -4.14
N LEU A 42 9.21 7.28 -3.87
CA LEU A 42 8.34 7.85 -4.88
C LEU A 42 8.91 9.15 -5.44
N ASP A 43 9.40 10.05 -4.57
CA ASP A 43 10.01 11.33 -4.99
C ASP A 43 11.32 11.11 -5.77
N GLN A 44 12.10 10.10 -5.38
CA GLN A 44 13.37 9.76 -6.03
C GLN A 44 13.19 9.11 -7.40
N ALA A 45 12.17 8.26 -7.54
CA ALA A 45 11.93 7.48 -8.75
C ALA A 45 11.13 8.26 -9.80
N THR A 46 10.38 9.29 -9.41
CA THR A 46 9.67 10.16 -10.36
C THR A 46 10.55 11.32 -10.83
N GLY A 47 11.26 11.12 -11.93
CA GLY A 47 12.04 12.15 -12.63
C GLY A 47 11.21 12.88 -13.70
N GLY A 48 11.50 14.17 -13.94
CA GLY A 48 10.75 15.11 -14.78
C GLY A 48 10.73 14.84 -16.30
N GLU A 49 10.70 13.58 -16.72
CA GLU A 49 10.49 13.22 -18.12
C GLU A 49 9.05 13.51 -18.55
N SER A 50 8.90 14.00 -19.78
CA SER A 50 7.60 14.23 -20.38
C SER A 50 7.10 12.92 -20.99
N GLY A 51 6.06 12.32 -20.42
CA GLY A 51 5.49 11.08 -20.93
C GLY A 51 5.11 10.10 -19.82
N VAL A 52 4.92 8.84 -20.20
CA VAL A 52 4.77 7.73 -19.26
C VAL A 52 6.16 7.13 -19.05
N ALA A 53 6.60 7.04 -17.79
CA ALA A 53 7.85 6.40 -17.40
C ALA A 53 7.55 5.13 -16.59
N ILE A 54 8.30 4.06 -16.85
CA ILE A 54 8.24 2.79 -16.12
C ILE A 54 9.57 2.62 -15.39
N THR A 55 9.55 2.63 -14.06
CA THR A 55 10.75 2.63 -13.23
C THR A 55 10.71 1.44 -12.27
N PRO A 56 11.54 0.41 -12.48
CA PRO A 56 11.70 -0.66 -11.50
C PRO A 56 12.47 -0.12 -10.29
N VAL A 57 12.03 -0.49 -9.10
CA VAL A 57 12.66 -0.15 -7.83
C VAL A 57 12.84 -1.44 -7.04
N GLN A 58 14.10 -1.73 -6.71
CA GLN A 58 14.51 -2.98 -6.08
C GLN A 58 15.08 -2.76 -4.68
N GLY A 59 15.02 -3.80 -3.86
CA GLY A 59 15.67 -3.81 -2.54
C GLY A 59 14.90 -3.07 -1.45
N LEU A 60 13.61 -2.82 -1.65
CA LEU A 60 12.73 -2.29 -0.61
C LEU A 60 12.37 -3.41 0.38
N VAL A 61 12.16 -3.04 1.65
CA VAL A 61 11.61 -3.92 2.69
C VAL A 61 10.19 -4.36 2.30
N ALA A 62 9.43 -3.47 1.67
CA ALA A 62 8.11 -3.75 1.12
C ALA A 62 8.10 -4.74 -0.07
N GLY A 63 9.28 -5.17 -0.54
CA GLY A 63 9.47 -5.96 -1.75
C GLY A 63 9.71 -5.10 -2.99
N ASP A 64 10.23 -5.73 -4.05
CA ASP A 64 10.47 -5.04 -5.32
C ASP A 64 9.17 -4.54 -5.95
N VAL A 65 9.23 -3.34 -6.52
CA VAL A 65 8.08 -2.68 -7.13
C VAL A 65 8.40 -2.10 -8.50
N VAL A 66 7.36 -1.89 -9.29
CA VAL A 66 7.45 -1.13 -10.55
C VAL A 66 6.53 0.09 -10.44
N LEU A 67 7.09 1.26 -10.72
CA LEU A 67 6.34 2.51 -10.76
C LEU A 67 6.03 2.85 -12.21
N VAL A 68 4.77 3.07 -12.52
CA VAL A 68 4.35 3.72 -13.76
C VAL A 68 3.96 5.14 -13.43
N SER A 69 4.63 6.11 -14.00
CA SER A 69 4.49 7.52 -13.64
C SER A 69 4.29 8.43 -14.85
N ARG A 70 3.61 9.55 -14.64
CA ARG A 70 3.45 10.65 -15.60
C ARG A 70 3.55 11.98 -14.86
N SER A 71 4.22 12.95 -15.48
CA SER A 71 4.25 14.34 -15.02
C SER A 71 3.24 15.18 -15.81
N GLU A 72 2.45 15.99 -15.10
CA GLU A 72 1.43 16.85 -15.69
C GLU A 72 1.35 18.22 -14.99
N ARG A 73 1.30 19.28 -15.78
CA ARG A 73 1.04 20.64 -15.28
C ARG A 73 -0.45 20.85 -15.04
N LEU A 74 -0.79 21.38 -13.89
CA LEU A 74 -2.18 21.70 -13.57
C LEU A 74 -2.69 22.92 -14.32
N GLY A 75 -3.88 22.78 -14.92
CA GLY A 75 -4.66 23.90 -15.43
C GLY A 75 -5.58 24.50 -14.37
N ALA A 76 -6.08 25.70 -14.63
CA ALA A 76 -7.07 26.35 -13.77
C ALA A 76 -8.37 25.51 -13.64
N GLY A 77 -8.75 24.79 -14.71
CA GLY A 77 -9.94 23.94 -14.74
C GLY A 77 -9.83 22.69 -13.87
N ASP A 78 -8.62 22.21 -13.56
CA ASP A 78 -8.42 20.99 -12.77
C ASP A 78 -8.74 21.20 -11.29
N ILE A 79 -8.71 22.44 -10.80
CA ILE A 79 -8.91 22.74 -9.37
C ILE A 79 -10.28 23.39 -9.12
N GLY A 80 -10.99 23.84 -10.16
CA GLY A 80 -12.39 24.26 -10.11
C GLY A 80 -12.68 25.58 -9.37
N TRP A 81 -11.94 25.90 -8.31
CA TRP A 81 -12.07 27.15 -7.52
C TRP A 81 -10.91 28.13 -7.70
N LEU A 82 -9.90 27.77 -8.50
CA LEU A 82 -8.80 28.67 -8.83
C LEU A 82 -9.22 29.62 -9.95
N SER A 83 -9.30 30.91 -9.65
CA SER A 83 -9.61 31.96 -10.64
C SER A 83 -8.40 32.42 -11.46
N GLY A 84 -7.31 31.65 -11.49
CA GLY A 84 -6.03 32.01 -12.12
C GLY A 84 -5.14 30.80 -12.40
N PRO A 85 -3.94 31.00 -12.97
CA PRO A 85 -3.01 29.91 -13.26
C PRO A 85 -2.63 29.18 -11.96
N ALA A 86 -2.55 27.85 -12.02
CA ALA A 86 -2.15 27.02 -10.90
C ALA A 86 -0.63 27.17 -10.69
N THR A 87 -0.23 28.23 -9.99
CA THR A 87 1.18 28.54 -9.68
C THR A 87 1.42 28.58 -8.17
N ASP A 88 2.68 28.36 -7.79
CA ASP A 88 3.16 28.59 -6.43
C ASP A 88 3.33 30.10 -6.12
N GLN A 89 3.77 30.42 -4.89
CA GLN A 89 4.03 31.81 -4.47
C GLN A 89 5.17 32.51 -5.22
N PHE A 90 5.94 31.77 -6.02
CA PHE A 90 7.04 32.28 -6.84
C PHE A 90 6.68 32.32 -8.34
N GLY A 91 5.41 32.06 -8.69
CA GLY A 91 4.93 32.06 -10.07
C GLY A 91 5.31 30.82 -10.89
N ARG A 92 5.88 29.78 -10.26
CA ARG A 92 6.19 28.50 -10.92
C ARG A 92 4.90 27.67 -11.06
N PRO A 93 4.67 27.00 -12.20
CA PRO A 93 3.52 26.11 -12.35
C PRO A 93 3.49 25.01 -11.27
N LEU A 94 2.29 24.64 -10.85
CA LEU A 94 2.03 23.48 -10.03
C LEU A 94 1.98 22.24 -10.94
N GLU A 95 2.78 21.24 -10.60
CA GLU A 95 2.93 20.00 -11.36
C GLU A 95 2.56 18.82 -10.46
N LEU A 96 1.91 17.83 -11.06
CA LEU A 96 1.58 16.55 -10.46
C LEU A 96 2.49 15.48 -11.06
N LEU A 97 3.19 14.74 -10.21
CA LEU A 97 3.85 13.50 -10.60
C LEU A 97 3.01 12.37 -10.01
N TYR A 98 2.23 11.71 -10.87
CA TYR A 98 1.25 10.72 -10.46
C TYR A 98 1.39 9.45 -11.27
N GLY A 99 0.74 8.39 -10.79
CA GLY A 99 0.63 7.14 -11.50
C GLY A 99 0.26 6.03 -10.55
N PHE A 100 0.75 4.83 -10.82
CA PHE A 100 0.48 3.66 -9.98
C PHE A 100 1.72 2.80 -9.76
N VAL A 101 1.71 2.08 -8.64
CA VAL A 101 2.77 1.17 -8.21
C VAL A 101 2.25 -0.25 -8.26
N LEU A 102 3.08 -1.19 -8.69
CA LEU A 102 2.82 -2.63 -8.69
C LEU A 102 3.82 -3.32 -7.77
N ARG A 103 3.34 -4.32 -7.03
CA ARG A 103 4.18 -5.21 -6.24
C ARG A 103 4.59 -6.41 -7.07
N GLY A 104 5.90 -6.61 -7.21
CA GLY A 104 6.46 -7.70 -8.01
C GLY A 104 6.12 -7.61 -9.50
N GLY A 105 6.95 -8.27 -10.32
CA GLY A 105 6.74 -8.36 -11.76
C GLY A 105 7.24 -7.16 -12.57
N SER A 106 6.75 -7.09 -13.80
CA SER A 106 7.08 -6.08 -14.82
C SER A 106 5.83 -5.74 -15.62
N ILE A 107 5.75 -4.51 -16.13
CA ILE A 107 4.69 -4.11 -17.06
C ILE A 107 5.25 -4.11 -18.47
N GLY A 108 4.54 -4.78 -19.38
CA GLY A 108 4.84 -4.71 -20.80
C GLY A 108 4.11 -3.54 -21.46
N GLU A 109 2.79 -3.46 -21.27
CA GLU A 109 1.93 -2.43 -21.86
C GLU A 109 1.08 -1.74 -20.80
N VAL A 110 1.13 -0.40 -20.77
CA VAL A 110 0.37 0.45 -19.85
C VAL A 110 -0.98 0.79 -20.48
N ASP A 111 -2.07 0.49 -19.78
CA ASP A 111 -3.42 0.90 -20.19
C ASP A 111 -3.70 2.34 -19.74
N ASP A 112 -4.11 3.20 -20.68
CA ASP A 112 -4.44 4.61 -20.41
C ASP A 112 -5.59 4.77 -19.40
N ALA A 113 -6.48 3.78 -19.26
CA ALA A 113 -7.55 3.81 -18.27
C ALA A 113 -7.02 3.68 -16.83
N ASP A 114 -5.93 2.93 -16.63
CA ASP A 114 -5.29 2.82 -15.31
C ASP A 114 -4.63 4.15 -14.93
N LEU A 115 -3.95 4.81 -15.89
CA LEU A 115 -3.40 6.17 -15.71
C LEU A 115 -4.51 7.20 -15.48
N ALA A 116 -5.64 7.10 -16.18
CA ALA A 116 -6.77 7.99 -15.99
C ALA A 116 -7.41 7.83 -14.59
N ALA A 117 -7.52 6.60 -14.10
CA ALA A 117 -7.97 6.32 -12.73
C ALA A 117 -7.01 6.91 -11.70
N ALA A 118 -5.70 6.67 -11.86
CA ALA A 118 -4.66 7.25 -11.02
C ALA A 118 -4.70 8.80 -11.02
N ARG A 119 -4.87 9.41 -12.19
CA ARG A 119 -5.02 10.87 -12.32
C ARG A 119 -6.23 11.39 -11.54
N ALA A 120 -7.38 10.73 -11.66
CA ALA A 120 -8.61 11.17 -11.01
C ALA A 120 -8.46 11.20 -9.48
N GLU A 121 -7.86 10.16 -8.90
CA GLU A 121 -7.59 10.08 -7.46
C GLU A 121 -6.50 11.07 -7.01
N ALA A 122 -5.42 11.22 -7.81
CA ALA A 122 -4.37 12.20 -7.55
C ALA A 122 -4.92 13.64 -7.53
N VAL A 123 -5.73 14.04 -8.52
CA VAL A 123 -6.35 15.37 -8.56
C VAL A 123 -7.30 15.57 -7.37
N ALA A 124 -8.08 14.55 -6.99
CA ALA A 124 -8.95 14.63 -5.82
C ALA A 124 -8.17 14.84 -4.52
N THR A 125 -7.04 14.13 -4.36
CA THR A 125 -6.13 14.27 -3.21
C THR A 125 -5.46 15.63 -3.19
N TYR A 126 -4.95 16.08 -4.34
CA TYR A 126 -4.28 17.37 -4.45
C TYR A 126 -5.20 18.55 -4.13
N ARG A 127 -6.48 18.44 -4.51
CA ARG A 127 -7.54 19.38 -4.16
C ARG A 127 -7.71 19.52 -2.64
N ARG A 128 -7.70 18.40 -1.90
CA ARG A 128 -7.75 18.40 -0.42
C ARG A 128 -6.47 18.97 0.18
N PHE A 129 -5.31 18.61 -0.37
CA PHE A 129 -4.03 19.17 0.01
C PHE A 129 -3.99 20.70 -0.11
N LEU A 130 -4.36 21.27 -1.25
CA LEU A 130 -4.36 22.72 -1.42
C LEU A 130 -5.37 23.45 -0.53
N ALA A 131 -6.46 22.78 -0.13
CA ALA A 131 -7.44 23.36 0.80
C ALA A 131 -6.91 23.45 2.24
N ALA A 132 -5.95 22.60 2.61
CA ALA A 132 -5.42 22.49 3.96
C ALA A 132 -3.89 22.36 3.98
N GLU A 133 -3.16 23.07 3.11
CA GLU A 133 -1.75 22.80 2.80
C GLU A 133 -0.86 22.65 4.04
N SER A 134 -0.98 23.52 5.04
CA SER A 134 -0.17 23.47 6.27
C SER A 134 -0.56 22.38 7.28
N ALA A 135 -1.75 21.80 7.14
CA ALA A 135 -2.29 20.79 8.05
C ALA A 135 -2.59 19.46 7.35
N PHE A 136 -2.25 19.34 6.06
CA PHE A 136 -2.56 18.17 5.28
C PHE A 136 -1.68 17.00 5.72
N GLU A 137 -2.33 15.93 6.15
CA GLU A 137 -1.67 14.65 6.36
C GLU A 137 -1.71 13.85 5.06
N ARG A 138 -0.64 13.10 4.82
CA ARG A 138 -0.56 12.18 3.69
C ARG A 138 -1.71 11.19 3.70
N GLU A 139 -2.28 10.96 2.53
CA GLU A 139 -3.33 9.97 2.32
C GLU A 139 -2.75 8.64 1.84
N ILE A 140 -3.47 7.57 2.16
CA ILE A 140 -3.12 6.19 1.79
C ILE A 140 -4.03 5.74 0.66
N SER A 141 -3.44 5.28 -0.45
CA SER A 141 -4.20 4.71 -1.56
C SER A 141 -4.51 3.23 -1.31
N ARG A 142 -5.62 2.79 -1.90
CA ARG A 142 -6.08 1.39 -1.86
C ARG A 142 -5.71 0.68 -3.17
N PRO A 143 -5.59 -0.66 -3.14
CA PRO A 143 -5.40 -1.41 -4.37
C PRO A 143 -6.60 -1.26 -5.31
N PHE A 144 -6.33 -1.18 -6.60
CA PHE A 144 -7.32 -1.32 -7.67
C PHE A 144 -6.86 -2.34 -8.71
N VAL A 145 -7.82 -2.97 -9.38
CA VAL A 145 -7.53 -3.96 -10.42
C VAL A 145 -6.97 -3.25 -11.66
N LEU A 146 -5.78 -3.66 -12.09
CA LEU A 146 -5.13 -3.14 -13.28
C LEU A 146 -5.63 -3.81 -14.55
N ARG A 147 -5.67 -3.02 -15.62
CA ARG A 147 -5.91 -3.48 -16.99
C ARG A 147 -4.61 -3.64 -17.77
N SER A 148 -3.58 -2.92 -17.36
CA SER A 148 -2.22 -3.01 -17.88
C SER A 148 -1.72 -4.45 -17.87
N ILE A 149 -1.06 -4.87 -18.95
CA ILE A 149 -0.64 -6.25 -19.15
C ILE A 149 0.74 -6.45 -18.50
N PRO A 150 0.86 -7.31 -17.47
CA PRO A 150 2.16 -7.65 -16.93
C PRO A 150 2.98 -8.40 -17.98
N GLU A 151 4.24 -8.01 -18.14
CA GLU A 151 5.17 -8.74 -18.98
C GLU A 151 5.53 -10.04 -18.25
N LEU A 152 5.16 -11.18 -18.84
CA LEU A 152 5.64 -12.47 -18.39
C LEU A 152 7.14 -12.53 -18.69
N VAL A 153 7.97 -12.34 -17.66
CA VAL A 153 9.43 -12.45 -17.79
C VAL A 153 9.76 -13.89 -18.16
N LEU A 154 10.02 -14.15 -19.45
CA LEU A 154 10.83 -15.30 -19.84
C LEU A 154 12.23 -15.02 -19.28
N SER A 155 12.66 -15.82 -18.31
CA SER A 155 14.00 -15.73 -17.73
C SER A 155 15.07 -15.94 -18.81
N THR A 156 15.47 -14.88 -19.48
CA THR A 156 16.73 -14.84 -20.22
C THR A 156 17.81 -14.45 -19.22
N THR A 157 18.57 -15.46 -18.79
CA THR A 157 19.82 -15.33 -18.03
C THR A 157 20.69 -14.24 -18.64
N PRO A 158 21.07 -13.18 -17.90
CA PRO A 158 22.04 -12.22 -18.39
C PRO A 158 23.41 -12.89 -18.48
N ALA A 159 23.98 -12.95 -19.68
CA ALA A 159 25.39 -13.25 -19.86
C ALA A 159 26.20 -12.11 -19.27
N HIS A 160 26.79 -12.36 -18.11
CA HIS A 160 27.68 -11.45 -17.41
C HIS A 160 29.03 -11.39 -18.15
N LEU A 161 29.28 -10.33 -18.90
CA LEU A 161 30.62 -9.91 -19.32
C LEU A 161 30.69 -8.39 -19.25
N VAL A 162 31.16 -7.88 -18.11
CA VAL A 162 31.66 -6.50 -18.00
C VAL A 162 33.11 -6.58 -17.51
N ASP A 163 33.96 -6.06 -18.38
CA ASP A 163 35.38 -5.76 -18.24
C ASP A 163 35.58 -4.54 -17.29
N PRO A 164 36.54 -4.55 -16.35
CA PRO A 164 36.73 -3.44 -15.42
C PRO A 164 37.64 -2.36 -16.01
N GLY A 165 37.06 -1.20 -16.32
CA GLY A 165 37.79 0.01 -16.74
C GLY A 165 37.49 1.22 -15.86
N THR A 166 38.36 1.43 -14.87
CA THR A 166 38.95 2.71 -14.42
C THR A 166 38.14 4.00 -14.62
N GLU A 167 37.78 4.69 -13.52
CA GLU A 167 38.43 5.96 -13.08
C GLU A 167 37.71 6.54 -11.85
N ALA A 168 38.47 6.89 -10.81
CA ALA A 168 38.00 7.40 -9.53
C ALA A 168 37.89 8.94 -9.54
N PRO A 169 36.87 9.56 -8.91
CA PRO A 169 36.84 11.00 -8.73
C PRO A 169 37.53 11.44 -7.41
N GLU A 170 38.39 12.46 -7.51
CA GLU A 170 38.99 13.17 -6.37
C GLU A 170 37.96 14.00 -5.58
N PRO A 171 38.08 14.10 -4.24
CA PRO A 171 37.19 14.90 -3.41
C PRO A 171 37.63 16.37 -3.33
N VAL A 172 36.80 17.29 -3.83
CA VAL A 172 36.97 18.73 -3.60
C VAL A 172 36.33 19.12 -2.27
N ALA A 173 37.17 19.42 -1.29
CA ALA A 173 36.78 20.00 -0.01
C ALA A 173 36.39 21.48 -0.19
N VAL A 174 35.17 21.87 0.22
CA VAL A 174 34.78 23.28 0.35
C VAL A 174 34.23 23.54 1.76
N ALA A 175 34.82 24.56 2.37
CA ALA A 175 34.75 24.91 3.78
C ALA A 175 33.38 25.41 4.25
N ALA A 176 32.91 24.88 5.39
CA ALA A 176 31.80 25.44 6.15
C ALA A 176 32.24 26.70 6.93
N ARG A 177 31.47 27.78 6.81
CA ARG A 177 31.58 28.97 7.69
C ARG A 177 30.45 28.93 8.73
N PRO A 178 30.73 29.20 10.02
CA PRO A 178 29.68 29.41 11.02
C PRO A 178 29.43 30.91 11.22
N SER A 179 28.19 31.26 11.55
CA SER A 179 27.81 32.55 12.13
C SER A 179 26.36 32.51 12.69
N PRO A 180 26.01 33.37 13.67
CA PRO A 180 25.37 32.89 14.91
C PRO A 180 24.07 33.61 15.34
N ILE A 181 23.48 33.09 16.44
CA ILE A 181 22.81 33.79 17.57
C ILE A 181 21.32 34.26 17.48
N VAL A 182 20.53 33.69 18.42
CA VAL A 182 19.44 34.26 19.28
C VAL A 182 18.04 34.46 18.65
N SER A 183 16.97 33.90 19.22
CA SER A 183 16.36 34.46 20.44
C SER A 183 15.53 33.49 21.29
N ARG A 184 15.51 33.85 22.58
CA ARG A 184 15.00 33.16 23.75
C ARG A 184 13.79 33.98 24.24
N ASN A 185 12.59 33.38 24.25
CA ASN A 185 11.49 33.61 25.21
C ASN A 185 10.13 33.18 24.62
N LEU A 186 9.69 31.94 24.85
CA LEU A 186 8.27 31.59 24.87
C LEU A 186 7.99 30.24 25.56
N VAL A 187 8.58 30.00 26.75
CA VAL A 187 8.53 28.66 27.37
C VAL A 187 7.29 28.43 28.26
N LEU A 188 6.51 29.45 28.64
CA LEU A 188 5.49 29.23 29.67
C LEU A 188 4.06 28.93 29.18
N VAL A 189 3.68 29.30 27.95
CA VAL A 189 2.31 29.05 27.42
C VAL A 189 2.21 27.68 26.73
N VAL A 190 3.32 27.17 26.20
CA VAL A 190 3.39 25.91 25.45
C VAL A 190 3.16 24.69 26.34
N VAL A 191 3.62 24.71 27.59
CA VAL A 191 3.55 23.52 28.49
C VAL A 191 2.11 23.15 28.86
N VAL A 192 1.23 24.13 29.11
CA VAL A 192 -0.18 23.88 29.48
C VAL A 192 -1.00 23.44 28.27
N ALA A 193 -0.77 24.05 27.09
CA ALA A 193 -1.39 23.61 25.85
C ALA A 193 -0.95 22.19 25.45
N ILE A 194 0.33 21.83 25.65
CA ILE A 194 0.82 20.47 25.42
C ILE A 194 0.17 19.48 26.39
N ALA A 195 0.01 19.80 27.67
CA ALA A 195 -0.60 18.86 28.63
C ALA A 195 -2.07 18.57 28.33
N VAL A 196 -2.86 19.59 27.98
CA VAL A 196 -4.27 19.42 27.60
C VAL A 196 -4.38 18.73 26.23
N SER A 197 -3.53 19.10 25.27
CA SER A 197 -3.48 18.44 23.96
C SER A 197 -3.04 16.99 24.09
N ALA A 198 -2.10 16.64 24.98
CA ALA A 198 -1.67 15.28 25.23
C ALA A 198 -2.77 14.44 25.91
N ALA A 199 -3.56 15.01 26.81
CA ALA A 199 -4.70 14.32 27.40
C ALA A 199 -5.83 14.07 26.38
N VAL A 200 -6.11 15.05 25.51
CA VAL A 200 -7.08 14.92 24.41
C VAL A 200 -6.57 13.96 23.33
N TRP A 201 -5.28 14.00 22.98
CA TRP A 201 -4.63 13.03 22.10
C TRP A 201 -4.61 11.63 22.70
N ALA A 202 -4.36 11.46 24.00
CA ALA A 202 -4.42 10.16 24.66
C ALA A 202 -5.85 9.60 24.72
N LEU A 203 -6.88 10.46 24.76
CA LEU A 203 -8.28 10.07 24.66
C LEU A 203 -8.71 9.77 23.22
N LEU A 204 -8.18 10.48 22.22
CA LEU A 204 -8.48 10.26 20.79
C LEU A 204 -7.67 9.09 20.19
N LEU A 205 -6.45 8.82 20.68
CA LEU A 205 -5.62 7.69 20.25
C LEU A 205 -6.04 6.35 20.84
N ARG A 206 -6.88 6.34 21.89
CA ARG A 206 -7.49 5.10 22.42
C ARG A 206 -8.43 4.40 21.43
N GLY A 207 -8.69 4.99 20.26
CA GLY A 207 -9.49 4.41 19.19
C GLY A 207 -8.72 3.90 17.97
N ARG A 208 -7.37 3.97 17.94
CA ARG A 208 -6.59 3.30 16.89
C ARG A 208 -6.42 1.86 17.30
N GLY A 209 -7.28 0.98 16.78
CA GLY A 209 -7.18 -0.45 17.05
C GLY A 209 -5.79 -0.99 16.71
N GLY A 210 -5.23 -1.84 17.58
CA GLY A 210 -3.93 -2.46 17.34
C GLY A 210 -3.92 -3.31 16.07
N PRO A 211 -2.77 -3.44 15.37
CA PRO A 211 -2.69 -4.27 14.17
C PRO A 211 -2.98 -5.74 14.50
N VAL A 212 -3.47 -6.47 13.50
CA VAL A 212 -3.43 -7.94 13.51
C VAL A 212 -1.98 -8.35 13.29
N THR A 213 -1.45 -9.12 14.23
CA THR A 213 -0.04 -9.52 14.27
C THR A 213 0.19 -10.91 13.71
N GLU A 214 -0.82 -11.77 13.72
CA GLU A 214 -0.72 -13.14 13.21
C GLU A 214 -2.08 -13.64 12.73
N VAL A 215 -2.08 -14.38 11.63
CA VAL A 215 -3.23 -15.08 11.09
C VAL A 215 -2.80 -16.49 10.68
N ASP A 216 -3.38 -17.51 11.30
CA ASP A 216 -3.03 -18.91 11.05
C ASP A 216 -4.25 -19.78 10.83
N LEU A 217 -4.27 -20.54 9.75
CA LEU A 217 -5.26 -21.59 9.57
C LEU A 217 -4.91 -22.79 10.45
N VAL A 218 -5.92 -23.33 11.13
CA VAL A 218 -5.77 -24.47 12.04
C VAL A 218 -5.87 -25.76 11.23
N GLU A 219 -4.86 -26.62 11.37
CA GLU A 219 -4.87 -27.94 10.74
C GLU A 219 -6.01 -28.81 11.32
N LEU A 220 -6.72 -29.52 10.45
CA LEU A 220 -7.83 -30.39 10.85
C LEU A 220 -7.30 -31.59 11.66
N GLU A 221 -8.02 -31.98 12.71
CA GLU A 221 -7.64 -33.13 13.55
C GLU A 221 -7.58 -34.46 12.78
N SER A 222 -8.29 -34.56 11.65
CA SER A 222 -8.34 -35.74 10.80
C SER A 222 -8.43 -35.34 9.33
N THR A 223 -7.65 -36.03 8.50
CA THR A 223 -7.76 -35.95 7.04
C THR A 223 -8.91 -36.80 6.49
N ALA A 224 -9.46 -37.73 7.28
CA ALA A 224 -10.65 -38.50 6.91
C ALA A 224 -11.91 -37.81 7.44
N VAL A 225 -12.82 -37.42 6.55
CA VAL A 225 -14.05 -36.66 6.86
C VAL A 225 -15.31 -37.33 6.31
N ASP A 226 -16.45 -37.04 6.94
CA ASP A 226 -17.76 -37.42 6.41
C ASP A 226 -18.19 -36.39 5.35
N CYS A 227 -18.00 -36.72 4.07
CA CYS A 227 -18.30 -35.83 2.95
C CYS A 227 -19.81 -35.61 2.72
N THR A 228 -20.68 -36.26 3.51
CA THR A 228 -22.12 -35.92 3.52
C THR A 228 -22.44 -34.72 4.39
N ARG A 229 -21.44 -34.20 5.13
CA ARG A 229 -21.58 -33.05 6.03
C ARG A 229 -20.59 -31.94 5.67
N PRO A 230 -20.94 -30.68 5.93
CA PRO A 230 -19.99 -29.58 5.82
C PRO A 230 -18.79 -29.81 6.73
N VAL A 231 -17.60 -29.53 6.23
CA VAL A 231 -16.34 -29.55 6.99
C VAL A 231 -16.11 -28.15 7.55
N THR A 232 -15.94 -28.04 8.88
CA THR A 232 -15.62 -26.76 9.51
C THR A 232 -14.12 -26.54 9.48
N VAL A 233 -13.70 -25.42 8.91
CA VAL A 233 -12.32 -24.95 8.89
C VAL A 233 -12.19 -23.80 9.88
N GLN A 234 -11.09 -23.77 10.61
CA GLN A 234 -10.82 -22.76 11.62
C GLN A 234 -9.56 -21.97 11.28
N ALA A 235 -9.52 -20.71 11.70
CA ALA A 235 -8.33 -19.90 11.70
C ALA A 235 -8.24 -19.11 13.00
N ARG A 236 -7.02 -18.75 13.39
CA ARG A 236 -6.70 -17.92 14.55
C ARG A 236 -6.27 -16.54 14.05
N ILE A 237 -6.86 -15.51 14.63
CA ILE A 237 -6.47 -14.12 14.42
C ILE A 237 -5.94 -13.60 15.76
N THR A 238 -4.69 -13.15 15.79
CA THR A 238 -4.04 -12.58 16.98
C THR A 238 -3.86 -11.07 16.82
N THR A 239 -4.12 -10.34 17.91
CA THR A 239 -3.94 -8.89 18.02
C THR A 239 -3.16 -8.57 19.29
N ASP A 240 -2.37 -7.50 19.24
CA ASP A 240 -1.55 -7.04 20.38
C ASP A 240 -2.22 -5.94 21.22
N ASP A 241 -3.38 -5.45 20.80
CA ASP A 241 -4.19 -4.47 21.53
C ASP A 241 -5.68 -4.64 21.17
N ALA A 242 -6.56 -3.83 21.75
CA ALA A 242 -7.94 -3.74 21.34
C ALA A 242 -8.04 -3.39 19.84
N ALA A 243 -8.89 -4.08 19.08
CA ALA A 243 -9.00 -3.91 17.64
C ALA A 243 -10.38 -4.32 17.12
N THR A 244 -10.83 -3.70 16.03
CA THR A 244 -11.98 -4.18 15.26
C THR A 244 -11.46 -4.75 13.96
N VAL A 245 -11.57 -6.06 13.80
CA VAL A 245 -10.99 -6.79 12.66
C VAL A 245 -12.09 -7.15 11.68
N THR A 246 -11.92 -6.77 10.42
CA THR A 246 -12.81 -7.18 9.32
C THR A 246 -12.08 -8.18 8.43
N TYR A 247 -12.69 -9.33 8.18
CA TYR A 247 -12.10 -10.42 7.43
C TYR A 247 -13.12 -11.13 6.53
N HIS A 248 -12.65 -11.85 5.52
CA HIS A 248 -13.45 -12.79 4.72
C HIS A 248 -12.65 -14.05 4.38
N TRP A 249 -13.37 -15.08 3.97
CA TRP A 249 -12.82 -16.35 3.51
C TRP A 249 -12.88 -16.43 1.99
N GLU A 250 -11.80 -16.90 1.39
CA GLU A 250 -11.73 -17.24 -0.03
C GLU A 250 -11.44 -18.72 -0.19
N SER A 251 -12.19 -19.37 -1.08
CA SER A 251 -12.09 -20.79 -1.35
C SER A 251 -12.17 -21.04 -2.84
N LYS A 252 -11.46 -22.06 -3.33
CA LYS A 252 -11.68 -22.55 -4.71
C LYS A 252 -12.92 -23.45 -4.83
N LEU A 253 -13.45 -23.96 -3.71
CA LEU A 253 -14.61 -24.86 -3.70
C LEU A 253 -15.93 -24.14 -3.50
N THR A 254 -15.93 -23.05 -2.73
CA THR A 254 -17.14 -22.30 -2.37
C THR A 254 -17.05 -20.86 -2.87
N THR A 255 -18.19 -20.16 -2.89
CA THR A 255 -18.18 -18.72 -3.15
C THR A 255 -17.50 -18.00 -1.98
N ASN A 256 -16.65 -17.02 -2.28
CA ASN A 256 -16.02 -16.17 -1.27
C ASN A 256 -17.07 -15.66 -0.27
N SER A 257 -16.72 -15.68 1.02
CA SER A 257 -17.62 -15.19 2.05
C SER A 257 -17.79 -13.68 1.94
N LYS A 258 -18.89 -13.16 2.47
CA LYS A 258 -18.99 -11.72 2.73
C LYS A 258 -18.02 -11.35 3.87
N PRO A 259 -17.54 -10.09 3.91
CA PRO A 259 -16.78 -9.60 5.05
C PRO A 259 -17.56 -9.73 6.36
N VAL A 260 -16.86 -10.16 7.41
CA VAL A 260 -17.34 -10.33 8.78
C VAL A 260 -16.45 -9.52 9.71
N THR A 261 -17.04 -8.88 10.72
CA THR A 261 -16.31 -8.07 11.70
C THR A 261 -16.31 -8.74 13.06
N VAL A 262 -15.15 -8.76 13.72
CA VAL A 262 -14.95 -9.25 15.09
C VAL A 262 -14.20 -8.22 15.93
N GLU A 263 -14.65 -8.02 17.17
CA GLU A 263 -14.02 -7.06 18.10
C GLU A 263 -13.09 -7.77 19.08
N PHE A 264 -11.90 -7.22 19.28
CA PHE A 264 -10.94 -7.58 20.31
C PHE A 264 -10.94 -6.45 21.35
N ALA A 265 -11.27 -6.77 22.60
CA ALA A 265 -11.31 -5.78 23.67
C ALA A 265 -9.92 -5.43 24.23
N SER A 266 -8.93 -6.26 23.93
CA SER A 266 -7.52 -6.15 24.33
C SER A 266 -6.71 -7.12 23.46
N ALA A 267 -5.38 -7.14 23.64
CA ALA A 267 -4.50 -8.17 23.10
C ALA A 267 -5.08 -9.57 23.34
N ALA A 268 -5.37 -10.30 22.28
CA ALA A 268 -5.94 -11.64 22.35
C ALA A 268 -5.87 -12.37 21.00
N THR A 269 -6.02 -13.69 21.06
CA THR A 269 -6.26 -14.54 19.89
C THR A 269 -7.72 -14.99 19.88
N LYS A 270 -8.37 -14.88 18.73
CA LYS A 270 -9.72 -15.42 18.52
C LYS A 270 -9.71 -16.46 17.40
N VAL A 271 -10.53 -17.49 17.57
CA VAL A 271 -10.80 -18.47 16.53
C VAL A 271 -12.00 -18.01 15.72
N VAL A 272 -11.85 -18.00 14.40
CA VAL A 272 -12.91 -17.75 13.43
C VAL A 272 -13.08 -18.98 12.57
N GLU A 273 -14.29 -19.21 12.07
CA GLU A 273 -14.65 -20.46 11.40
C GLU A 273 -15.36 -20.19 10.08
N THR A 274 -15.24 -21.14 9.16
CA THR A 274 -16.06 -21.24 7.95
C THR A 274 -16.42 -22.71 7.71
N THR A 275 -17.47 -22.95 6.94
CA THR A 275 -17.88 -24.30 6.54
C THR A 275 -17.70 -24.47 5.05
N VAL A 276 -17.00 -25.53 4.67
CA VAL A 276 -16.81 -25.93 3.28
C VAL A 276 -17.65 -27.17 3.02
N ASP A 277 -18.47 -27.13 1.98
CA ASP A 277 -19.21 -28.31 1.53
C ASP A 277 -18.35 -29.09 0.53
N PRO A 278 -17.85 -30.29 0.91
CA PRO A 278 -17.15 -31.16 -0.03
C PRO A 278 -18.17 -31.78 -0.97
N ALA A 279 -18.61 -31.01 -1.97
CA ALA A 279 -19.74 -31.33 -2.83
C ALA A 279 -19.64 -32.74 -3.43
N ALA A 280 -20.39 -33.71 -2.88
CA ALA A 280 -20.60 -35.09 -3.37
C ALA A 280 -19.39 -35.78 -4.05
N THR A 281 -18.18 -35.39 -3.70
CA THR A 281 -16.95 -35.92 -4.28
C THR A 281 -16.70 -37.25 -3.61
N SER A 282 -16.86 -38.34 -4.35
CA SER A 282 -16.42 -39.65 -3.86
C SER A 282 -14.89 -39.70 -3.89
N GLY A 283 -14.25 -40.06 -2.77
CA GLY A 283 -12.81 -40.29 -2.68
C GLY A 283 -12.01 -39.16 -2.02
N ALA A 284 -10.75 -39.02 -2.43
CA ALA A 284 -9.85 -37.98 -1.92
C ALA A 284 -10.07 -36.66 -2.68
N PHE A 285 -10.07 -35.55 -1.96
CA PHE A 285 -10.17 -34.22 -2.55
C PHE A 285 -9.20 -33.26 -1.86
N SER A 286 -8.84 -32.20 -2.56
CA SER A 286 -7.95 -31.17 -2.03
C SER A 286 -8.49 -29.80 -2.36
N PHE A 287 -8.36 -28.87 -1.42
CA PHE A 287 -8.78 -27.50 -1.62
C PHE A 287 -7.88 -26.54 -0.86
N LYS A 288 -7.73 -25.34 -1.43
CA LYS A 288 -7.04 -24.23 -0.79
C LYS A 288 -8.09 -23.33 -0.16
N GLU A 289 -7.91 -23.04 1.12
CA GLU A 289 -8.68 -22.05 1.85
C GLU A 289 -7.74 -20.89 2.24
N THR A 290 -8.23 -19.66 2.09
CA THR A 290 -7.52 -18.44 2.45
C THR A 290 -8.39 -17.60 3.38
N LEU A 291 -7.84 -17.18 4.52
CA LEU A 291 -8.44 -16.15 5.36
C LEU A 291 -7.75 -14.82 5.04
N VAL A 292 -8.54 -13.82 4.64
CA VAL A 292 -8.06 -12.47 4.32
C VAL A 292 -8.59 -11.50 5.38
N VAL A 293 -7.69 -10.78 6.03
CA VAL A 293 -8.01 -9.67 6.94
C VAL A 293 -7.86 -8.37 6.17
N GLU A 294 -8.94 -7.60 6.04
CA GLU A 294 -8.99 -6.33 5.31
C GLU A 294 -8.66 -5.12 6.21
N HIS A 295 -9.00 -5.20 7.50
CA HIS A 295 -8.80 -4.13 8.48
C HIS A 295 -8.46 -4.75 9.85
N PRO A 296 -7.57 -4.16 10.67
CA PRO A 296 -6.93 -2.85 10.55
C PRO A 296 -5.75 -2.74 9.57
N ASN A 297 -5.12 -3.86 9.23
CA ASN A 297 -4.03 -3.97 8.26
C ASN A 297 -4.30 -5.16 7.35
N SER A 298 -3.87 -5.06 6.09
CA SER A 298 -4.07 -6.13 5.12
C SER A 298 -3.11 -7.28 5.41
N THR A 299 -3.65 -8.44 5.82
CA THR A 299 -2.86 -9.66 6.05
C THR A 299 -3.69 -10.87 5.67
N GLU A 300 -3.05 -11.93 5.19
CA GLU A 300 -3.73 -13.15 4.75
C GLU A 300 -2.95 -14.39 5.12
N SER A 301 -3.67 -15.49 5.27
CA SER A 301 -3.10 -16.81 5.51
C SER A 301 -3.81 -17.84 4.66
N SER A 302 -3.06 -18.80 4.12
CA SER A 302 -3.54 -19.79 3.17
C SER A 302 -3.12 -21.19 3.60
N HIS A 303 -4.02 -22.17 3.48
CA HIS A 303 -3.69 -23.57 3.71
C HIS A 303 -4.34 -24.49 2.66
N GLU A 304 -3.59 -25.50 2.21
CA GLU A 304 -4.09 -26.53 1.31
C GLU A 304 -4.48 -27.78 2.10
N TYR A 305 -5.76 -28.05 2.19
CA TYR A 305 -6.30 -29.25 2.85
C TYR A 305 -6.34 -30.41 1.88
N LYS A 306 -5.90 -31.59 2.34
CA LYS A 306 -5.96 -32.85 1.59
C LYS A 306 -6.78 -33.85 2.41
N LEU A 307 -8.02 -34.07 1.99
CA LEU A 307 -9.00 -34.85 2.73
C LEU A 307 -9.42 -36.10 1.96
N SER A 308 -9.93 -37.10 2.67
CA SER A 308 -10.52 -38.32 2.12
C SER A 308 -11.91 -38.56 2.72
N CYS A 309 -12.85 -38.94 1.87
CA CYS A 309 -14.18 -39.34 2.31
C CYS A 309 -14.15 -40.74 2.93
N ARG A 310 -14.74 -40.88 4.13
CA ARG A 310 -14.93 -42.17 4.81
C ARG A 310 -16.34 -42.72 4.63
#